data_AF-A0A1E4FZB5-F1
#
_entry.id   AF-A0A1E4FZB5-F1
#
_cell.length_a   1.000
_cell.length_b   1.000
_cell.length_c   1.000
_cell.angle_alpha   90.00
_cell.angle_beta   90.00
_cell.angle_gamma   90.00
#
_symmetry.space_group_name_H-M   'P 1'
#
loop_
_entity.id
_entity.type
_entity.pdbx_description
1 polymer ?
#
loop_
_entity_poly.entity_id
_entity_poly.type
_entity_poly.pdbx_seq_one_letter_code
_entity_poly.pdbx_strand_id
1 'polypeptide(L)'
;MTLDEWLEHYPESPLGVLVGLLNELREGERDYESFEQSLGVFDEFLQEWAQSVTEQDSEGEVSQGLLRSLQGLADAAGGLRDYAETGDEEIADAAMAQAVESQELLLEMLELTQEAF
;
A
#
# COMPACT_ATOMS: atom_id res chain seq x y z
N MET A 1 -10.22 4.49 -14.29
CA MET A 1 -9.06 3.63 -14.59
C MET A 1 -9.34 2.32 -13.91
N THR A 2 -9.19 1.19 -14.60
CA THR A 2 -9.29 -0.13 -13.94
C THR A 2 -8.00 -0.42 -13.16
N LEU A 3 -8.01 -1.43 -12.28
CA LEU A 3 -6.80 -1.87 -11.56
C LEU A 3 -5.71 -2.31 -12.55
N ASP A 4 -6.07 -3.04 -13.60
CA ASP A 4 -5.10 -3.48 -14.63
C ASP A 4 -4.45 -2.29 -15.35
N GLU A 5 -5.25 -1.30 -15.76
CA GLU A 5 -4.74 -0.06 -16.36
C GLU A 5 -3.83 0.70 -15.39
N TRP A 6 -4.17 0.71 -14.10
CA TRP A 6 -3.34 1.33 -13.06
C TRP A 6 -1.98 0.67 -12.95
N LEU A 7 -1.95 -0.66 -12.90
CA LEU A 7 -0.73 -1.46 -12.76
C LEU A 7 0.19 -1.35 -13.99
N GLU A 8 -0.37 -1.19 -15.18
CA GLU A 8 0.41 -0.91 -16.39
C GLU A 8 1.13 0.44 -16.32
N HIS A 9 0.49 1.45 -15.72
CA HIS A 9 1.04 2.80 -15.64
C HIS A 9 1.91 3.05 -14.40
N TYR A 10 1.60 2.39 -13.28
CA TYR A 10 2.22 2.63 -11.97
C TYR A 10 2.55 1.30 -11.24
N PRO A 11 3.36 0.41 -11.85
CA PRO A 11 3.70 -0.87 -11.24
C PRO A 11 4.50 -0.72 -9.94
N GLU A 12 5.23 0.39 -9.80
CA GLU A 12 6.05 0.70 -8.62
C GLU A 12 5.28 1.49 -7.54
N SER A 13 3.98 1.75 -7.75
CA SER A 13 3.14 2.34 -6.69
C SER A 13 2.99 1.38 -5.50
N PRO A 14 2.71 1.88 -4.28
CA PRO A 14 2.46 1.01 -3.14
C PRO A 14 1.42 -0.08 -3.42
N LEU A 15 0.33 0.26 -4.11
CA LEU A 15 -0.66 -0.72 -4.59
C LEU A 15 -0.04 -1.75 -5.55
N GLY A 16 0.75 -1.30 -6.53
CA GLY A 16 1.41 -2.17 -7.50
C GLY A 16 2.36 -3.18 -6.85
N VAL A 17 3.12 -2.75 -5.84
CA VAL A 17 3.98 -3.62 -5.05
C VAL A 17 3.16 -4.69 -4.32
N LEU A 18 2.08 -4.31 -3.63
CA LEU A 18 1.24 -5.27 -2.90
C LEU A 18 0.56 -6.28 -3.83
N VAL A 19 0.05 -5.84 -4.98
CA VAL A 19 -0.53 -6.74 -5.99
C VAL A 19 0.52 -7.70 -6.55
N GLY A 20 1.72 -7.19 -6.86
CA GLY A 20 2.82 -8.01 -7.34
C GLY A 20 3.20 -9.10 -6.33
N LEU A 21 3.40 -8.73 -5.06
CA LEU A 21 3.74 -9.67 -4.01
C LEU A 21 2.67 -10.74 -3.80
N LEU A 22 1.38 -10.37 -3.81
CA LEU A 22 0.28 -11.31 -3.69
C LEU A 22 0.22 -12.29 -4.86
N ASN A 23 0.41 -11.81 -6.08
CA ASN A 23 0.40 -12.66 -7.28
C ASN A 23 1.58 -13.63 -7.28
N GLU A 24 2.80 -13.16 -6.99
CA GLU A 24 3.99 -14.01 -6.89
C GLU A 24 3.82 -15.12 -5.82
N LEU A 25 3.17 -14.79 -4.70
CA LEU A 25 2.85 -15.76 -3.65
C LEU A 25 1.80 -16.79 -4.12
N ARG A 26 0.71 -16.33 -4.75
CA ARG A 26 -0.37 -17.19 -5.30
C ARG A 26 0.14 -18.14 -6.39
N GLU A 27 1.04 -17.66 -7.23
CA GLU A 27 1.63 -18.43 -8.33
C GLU A 27 2.75 -19.39 -7.85
N GLY A 28 3.18 -19.25 -6.59
CA GLY A 28 4.25 -20.04 -6.00
C GLY A 28 5.63 -19.65 -6.53
N GLU A 29 5.76 -18.47 -7.14
CA GLU A 29 7.04 -17.88 -7.57
C GLU A 29 7.83 -17.32 -6.38
N ARG A 30 7.14 -17.04 -5.28
CA ARG A 30 7.70 -16.54 -4.03
C ARG A 30 7.29 -17.43 -2.85
N ASP A 31 8.25 -17.72 -1.98
CA ASP A 31 7.98 -18.41 -0.71
C ASP A 31 7.56 -17.44 0.41
N TYR A 32 6.96 -17.99 1.46
CA TYR A 32 6.47 -17.22 2.61
C TYR A 32 7.55 -16.37 3.27
N GLU A 33 8.77 -16.90 3.43
CA GLU A 33 9.87 -16.17 4.09
C GLU A 33 10.28 -14.93 3.28
N SER A 34 10.41 -15.09 1.96
CA SER A 34 10.74 -14.00 1.04
C SER A 34 9.60 -13.00 0.89
N PHE A 35 8.35 -13.44 1.05
CA PHE A 35 7.17 -12.59 1.08
C PHE A 35 7.15 -11.71 2.33
N GLU A 36 7.32 -12.28 3.52
CA GLU A 36 7.44 -11.55 4.78
C GLU A 36 8.57 -10.53 4.77
N GLN A 37 9.75 -10.91 4.26
CA GLN A 37 10.87 -9.98 4.11
C GLN A 37 10.52 -8.79 3.21
N SER A 38 9.79 -9.03 2.12
CA SER A 38 9.40 -7.97 1.19
C SER A 38 8.37 -7.04 1.79
N LEU A 39 7.39 -7.57 2.53
CA LEU A 39 6.45 -6.75 3.27
C LEU A 39 7.13 -5.98 4.41
N GLY A 40 8.20 -6.51 5.02
CA GLY A 40 9.02 -5.77 5.97
C GLY A 40 9.68 -4.52 5.35
N VAL A 41 10.26 -4.66 4.16
CA VAL A 41 10.82 -3.51 3.41
C VAL A 41 9.72 -2.52 3.03
N PHE A 42 8.55 -3.01 2.66
CA PHE A 42 7.39 -2.17 2.34
C PHE A 42 6.93 -1.35 3.56
N ASP A 43 6.84 -1.96 4.74
CA ASP A 43 6.47 -1.27 5.97
C ASP A 43 7.49 -0.20 6.36
N GLU A 44 8.78 -0.50 6.26
CA GLU A 44 9.86 0.47 6.49
C GLU A 44 9.72 1.69 5.56
N PHE A 45 9.46 1.45 4.27
CA PHE A 45 9.23 2.52 3.30
C PHE A 45 8.03 3.41 3.69
N LEU A 46 6.88 2.81 4.04
CA LEU A 46 5.70 3.57 4.46
C LEU A 46 5.97 4.37 5.73
N GLN A 47 6.72 3.79 6.67
CA GLN A 47 7.08 4.45 7.93
C GLN A 47 7.98 5.67 7.68
N GLU A 48 9.01 5.53 6.84
CA GLU A 48 9.88 6.65 6.46
C GLU A 48 9.11 7.77 5.78
N TRP A 49 8.16 7.43 4.91
CA TRP A 49 7.29 8.41 4.27
C TRP A 49 6.38 9.12 5.28
N ALA A 50 5.72 8.36 6.16
CA ALA A 50 4.86 8.93 7.20
C ALA A 50 5.65 9.85 8.14
N GLN A 51 6.89 9.49 8.47
CA GLN A 51 7.77 10.36 9.24
C GLN A 51 8.06 11.67 8.49
N SER A 52 8.37 11.61 7.19
CA SER A 52 8.62 12.81 6.40
C SER A 52 7.40 13.75 6.33
N VAL A 53 6.19 13.19 6.17
CA VAL A 53 4.94 13.96 6.21
C VAL A 53 4.75 14.65 7.56
N THR A 54 5.00 13.91 8.65
CA THR A 54 4.88 14.42 10.03
C THR A 54 5.87 15.55 10.33
N GLU A 55 7.08 15.46 9.81
CA GLU A 55 8.13 16.49 9.98
C GLU A 55 7.81 17.79 9.23
N GLN A 56 7.04 17.72 8.14
CA GLN A 56 6.67 18.91 7.36
C GLN A 56 5.50 19.67 7.97
N ASP A 57 4.40 18.98 8.31
CA ASP A 57 3.25 19.52 9.04
C ASP A 57 2.29 18.36 9.35
N SER A 58 2.12 17.97 10.60
CA SER A 58 1.26 16.83 10.97
C SER A 58 -0.21 17.19 11.23
N GLU A 59 -0.54 18.47 11.35
CA GLU A 59 -1.90 18.92 11.70
C GLU A 59 -2.71 19.35 10.47
N GLY A 60 -2.04 19.64 9.35
CA GLY A 60 -2.67 19.97 8.08
C GLY A 60 -3.59 18.88 7.53
N GLU A 61 -4.72 19.27 6.93
CA GLU A 61 -5.73 18.36 6.37
C GLU A 61 -5.12 17.39 5.34
N VAL A 62 -4.27 17.90 4.45
CA VAL A 62 -3.58 17.10 3.44
C VAL A 62 -2.63 16.10 4.08
N SER A 63 -1.85 16.51 5.08
CA SER A 63 -0.94 15.62 5.80
C SER A 63 -1.67 14.53 6.58
N GLN A 64 -2.81 14.84 7.19
CA GLN A 64 -3.65 13.81 7.84
C GLN A 64 -4.22 12.83 6.82
N GLY A 65 -4.61 13.30 5.63
CA GLY A 65 -5.02 12.45 4.52
C GLY A 65 -3.89 11.53 4.05
N LEU A 66 -2.68 12.06 3.85
CA LEU A 66 -1.48 11.28 3.53
C LEU A 66 -1.22 10.22 4.59
N LEU A 67 -1.14 10.60 5.88
CA LEU A 67 -0.90 9.66 6.97
C LEU A 67 -1.97 8.56 7.04
N ARG A 68 -3.26 8.91 6.83
CA ARG A 68 -4.35 7.92 6.77
C ARG A 68 -4.16 6.95 5.61
N SER A 69 -3.79 7.45 4.44
CA SER A 69 -3.56 6.62 3.25
C SER A 69 -2.39 5.65 3.45
N LEU A 70 -1.29 6.12 4.04
CA LEU A 70 -0.12 5.28 4.35
C LEU A 70 -0.47 4.22 5.39
N GLN A 71 -1.25 4.57 6.42
CA GLN A 71 -1.72 3.58 7.40
C GLN A 71 -2.62 2.52 6.75
N GLY A 72 -3.53 2.92 5.87
CA GLY A 72 -4.39 1.97 5.17
C GLY A 72 -3.63 0.99 4.27
N LEU A 73 -2.54 1.45 3.63
CA LEU A 73 -1.61 0.58 2.89
C LEU A 73 -0.84 -0.37 3.81
N ALA A 74 -0.40 0.09 4.98
CA ALA A 74 0.30 -0.76 5.97
C ALA A 74 -0.63 -1.84 6.54
N ASP A 75 -1.87 -1.46 6.86
CA ASP A 75 -2.90 -2.38 7.34
C ASP A 75 -3.26 -3.43 6.26
N ALA A 76 -3.28 -3.04 4.97
CA ALA A 76 -3.43 -3.96 3.86
C ALA A 76 -2.25 -4.95 3.76
N ALA A 77 -1.01 -4.47 3.91
CA ALA A 77 0.16 -5.35 4.01
C ALA A 77 0.02 -6.33 5.19
N GLY A 78 -0.48 -5.89 6.34
CA GLY A 78 -0.84 -6.76 7.47
C GLY A 78 -1.84 -7.85 7.11
N GLY A 79 -2.94 -7.50 6.44
CA GLY A 79 -3.92 -8.48 5.96
C GLY A 79 -3.34 -9.48 4.97
N LEU A 80 -2.37 -9.08 4.15
CA LEU A 80 -1.68 -10.01 3.26
C LEU A 80 -0.78 -11.01 3.99
N ARG A 81 -0.22 -10.65 5.15
CA ARG A 81 0.48 -11.60 6.03
C ARG A 81 -0.49 -12.62 6.60
N ASP A 82 -1.64 -12.14 7.09
CA ASP A 82 -2.71 -13.02 7.60
C ASP A 82 -3.19 -13.98 6.51
N TYR A 83 -3.33 -13.52 5.26
CA TYR A 83 -3.58 -14.39 4.10
C TYR A 83 -2.47 -15.43 3.91
N ALA A 84 -1.21 -15.00 3.92
CA ALA A 84 -0.08 -15.90 3.68
C ALA A 84 0.03 -17.01 4.74
N GLU A 85 -0.40 -16.74 5.98
CA GLU A 85 -0.47 -17.74 7.06
C GLU A 85 -1.67 -18.68 6.96
N THR A 86 -2.84 -18.16 6.54
CA THR A 86 -4.12 -18.88 6.61
C THR A 86 -4.57 -19.51 5.30
N GLY A 87 -4.11 -18.96 4.18
CA GLY A 87 -4.61 -19.24 2.83
C GLY A 87 -6.03 -18.76 2.57
N ASP A 88 -6.58 -17.87 3.42
CA ASP A 88 -7.97 -17.39 3.30
C ASP A 88 -8.08 -16.23 2.30
N GLU A 89 -8.59 -16.53 1.12
CA GLU A 89 -8.76 -15.56 0.03
C GLU A 89 -9.69 -14.39 0.40
N GLU A 90 -10.62 -14.55 1.35
CA GLU A 90 -11.46 -13.44 1.80
C GLU A 90 -10.63 -12.35 2.49
N ILE A 91 -9.55 -12.74 3.19
CA ILE A 91 -8.61 -11.80 3.81
C ILE A 91 -7.80 -11.08 2.75
N ALA A 92 -7.32 -11.79 1.73
CA ALA A 92 -6.57 -11.20 0.63
C ALA A 92 -7.41 -10.18 -0.15
N ASP A 93 -8.66 -10.52 -0.45
CA ASP A 93 -9.60 -9.64 -1.16
C ASP A 93 -9.92 -8.38 -0.34
N ALA A 94 -10.13 -8.51 0.98
CA ALA A 94 -10.34 -7.37 1.87
C ALA A 94 -9.09 -6.47 1.95
N ALA A 95 -7.91 -7.07 2.08
CA ALA A 95 -6.64 -6.35 2.08
C ALA A 95 -6.43 -5.58 0.76
N MET A 96 -6.73 -6.20 -0.39
CA MET A 96 -6.62 -5.55 -1.69
C MET A 96 -7.62 -4.43 -1.89
N ALA A 97 -8.87 -4.61 -1.46
CA ALA A 97 -9.86 -3.53 -1.49
C ALA A 97 -9.39 -2.32 -0.67
N GLN A 98 -8.84 -2.55 0.52
CA GLN A 98 -8.29 -1.50 1.35
C GLN A 98 -7.05 -0.83 0.72
N ALA A 99 -6.16 -1.61 0.10
CA ALA A 99 -4.99 -1.07 -0.60
C ALA A 99 -5.42 -0.14 -1.75
N VAL A 100 -6.45 -0.50 -2.50
CA VAL A 100 -7.00 0.34 -3.58
C VAL A 100 -7.55 1.65 -3.02
N GLU A 101 -8.46 1.59 -2.03
CA GLU A 101 -9.04 2.80 -1.42
C GLU A 101 -7.96 3.73 -0.84
N SER A 102 -6.93 3.13 -0.21
CA SER A 102 -5.82 3.87 0.38
C SER A 102 -4.93 4.51 -0.67
N GLN A 103 -4.65 3.79 -1.77
CA GLN A 103 -3.88 4.33 -2.90
C GLN A 103 -4.62 5.48 -3.60
N GLU A 104 -5.94 5.38 -3.76
CA GLU A 104 -6.76 6.45 -4.33
C GLU A 104 -6.69 7.72 -3.46
N LEU A 105 -6.87 7.58 -2.15
CA LEU A 105 -6.72 8.70 -1.21
C LEU A 105 -5.31 9.30 -1.26
N LEU A 106 -4.28 8.46 -1.32
CA LEU A 106 -2.89 8.91 -1.39
C LEU A 106 -2.67 9.84 -2.59
N LEU A 107 -3.21 9.48 -3.75
CA LEU A 107 -3.08 10.27 -4.98
C LEU A 107 -3.84 11.58 -4.88
N GLU A 108 -5.08 11.55 -4.38
CA GLU A 108 -5.89 12.75 -4.16
C GLU A 108 -5.12 13.75 -3.28
N MET A 109 -4.51 13.28 -2.19
CA MET A 109 -3.74 14.14 -1.30
C MET A 109 -2.46 14.65 -1.96
N LEU A 110 -1.77 13.83 -2.76
CA LEU A 110 -0.58 14.25 -3.50
C LEU A 110 -0.92 15.30 -4.58
N GLU A 111 -2.04 15.17 -5.28
CA GLU A 111 -2.53 16.18 -6.22
C GLU A 111 -2.77 17.51 -5.50
N LEU A 112 -3.45 17.49 -4.36
CA LEU A 112 -3.67 18.68 -3.54
C LEU A 112 -2.37 19.32 -3.04
N THR A 113 -1.33 18.53 -2.71
CA THR A 113 0.00 19.10 -2.38
C THR A 113 0.62 19.83 -3.56
N GLN A 114 0.44 19.35 -4.79
CA GLN A 114 1.05 19.94 -5.99
C GLN A 114 0.32 21.22 -6.43
N GLU A 115 -0.99 21.29 -6.26
CA GLU A 115 -1.80 22.48 -6.57
C GLU A 115 -1.57 23.65 -5.58
N ALA A 116 -1.00 23.38 -4.41
CA ALA A 116 -0.72 24.38 -3.39
C ALA A 116 0.56 25.21 -3.64
N PHE A 117 1.34 24.89 -4.69
CA PHE A 117 2.58 25.58 -5.08
C PHE A 117 2.49 26.24 -6.47
#